data_AF-A0A327KJS2-F1
#
_entry.id   AF-A0A327KJS2-F1
#
_cell.length_a   1.000
_cell.length_b   1.000
_cell.length_c   1.000
_cell.angle_alpha   90.00
_cell.angle_beta   90.00
_cell.angle_gamma   90.00
#
_symmetry.space_group_name_H-M   'P 1'
#
loop_
_entity.id
_entity.type
_entity.pdbx_description
1 polymer ?
#
loop_
_entity_poly.entity_id
_entity_poly.type
_entity_poly.pdbx_seq_one_letter_code
_entity_poly.pdbx_strand_id
1 'polypeptide(L)'
;AGGRLLARPAETIAGLIEVRGLGLRRLAHEPVAVVGLLVDLADPFAERMPPDAATRAEIAGVVVPRLALPEGVDPLPVVLAALRLAPGTS
;
A
#
# COMPACT_ATOMS: atom_id res chain seq x y z
N ALA A 1 -12.02 12.63 16.22
CA ALA A 1 -11.58 11.27 15.81
C ALA A 1 -10.82 11.42 14.49
N GLY A 2 -9.53 11.08 14.48
CA GLY A 2 -8.56 11.66 13.55
C GLY A 2 -8.45 11.03 12.16
N GLY A 3 -9.54 10.51 11.58
CA GLY A 3 -9.68 10.16 10.15
C GLY A 3 -8.56 9.32 9.48
N ARG A 4 -7.68 8.69 10.25
CA ARG A 4 -6.45 8.04 9.77
C ARG A 4 -6.55 6.54 9.97
N LEU A 5 -6.10 5.79 8.97
CA LEU A 5 -5.93 4.35 9.04
C LEU A 5 -4.56 4.03 9.63
N LEU A 6 -4.54 3.23 10.70
CA LEU A 6 -3.30 2.81 11.37
C LEU A 6 -3.09 1.31 11.15
N ALA A 7 -1.86 0.94 10.81
CA ALA A 7 -1.44 -0.45 10.67
C ALA A 7 -0.43 -0.84 11.77
N ARG A 8 -0.54 -2.08 12.25
CA ARG A 8 0.39 -2.73 13.18
C ARG A 8 0.64 -4.16 12.70
N PRO A 9 1.86 -4.70 12.88
CA PRO A 9 2.10 -6.11 12.62
C PRO A 9 1.36 -6.98 13.65
N ALA A 10 0.99 -8.20 13.26
CA ALA A 10 0.55 -9.20 14.22
C ALA A 10 1.72 -9.61 15.13
N GLU A 11 1.48 -9.71 16.44
CA GLU A 11 2.53 -9.89 17.45
C GLU A 11 3.44 -11.09 17.19
N THR A 12 2.87 -12.21 16.74
CA THR A 12 3.60 -13.46 16.51
C THR A 12 4.60 -13.40 15.36
N ILE A 13 4.51 -12.40 14.48
CA ILE A 13 5.37 -12.23 13.30
C ILE A 13 6.00 -10.84 13.22
N ALA A 14 5.95 -10.05 14.29
CA ALA A 14 6.50 -8.70 14.31
C ALA A 14 8.01 -8.69 13.99
N GLY A 15 8.39 -7.89 13.00
CA GLY A 15 9.78 -7.80 12.52
C GLY A 15 10.27 -9.00 11.71
N LEU A 16 9.38 -9.92 11.31
CA LEU A 16 9.70 -11.03 10.43
C LEU A 16 9.21 -10.76 9.00
N ILE A 17 10.03 -11.12 8.02
CA ILE A 17 9.61 -11.23 6.61
C ILE A 17 10.05 -12.58 6.07
N GLU A 18 9.30 -13.13 5.12
CA GLU A 18 9.74 -14.27 4.33
C GLU A 18 10.39 -13.77 3.03
N VAL A 19 11.60 -14.24 2.74
CA VAL A 19 12.24 -14.03 1.43
C VAL A 19 12.31 -15.37 0.72
N ARG A 20 11.59 -15.50 -0.41
CA ARG A 20 11.55 -16.77 -1.17
C ARG A 20 12.96 -17.23 -1.52
N GLY A 21 13.23 -18.53 -1.35
CA GLY A 21 14.54 -19.14 -1.55
C GLY A 21 15.56 -18.88 -0.43
N LEU A 22 15.25 -17.99 0.51
CA LEU A 22 16.11 -17.63 1.63
C LEU A 22 15.47 -18.02 2.98
N GLY A 23 14.14 -18.08 3.07
CA GLY A 23 13.38 -18.40 4.29
C GLY A 23 13.07 -17.15 5.12
N LEU A 24 12.74 -17.33 6.40
CA LEU A 24 12.41 -16.22 7.30
C LEU A 24 13.64 -15.35 7.61
N ARG A 25 13.45 -14.04 7.63
CA ARG A 25 14.45 -13.03 7.99
C ARG A 25 13.87 -12.09 9.03
N ARG A 26 14.74 -11.56 9.88
CA ARG A 26 14.39 -10.58 10.91
C ARG A 26 15.00 -9.24 10.57
N LEU A 27 14.19 -8.19 10.63
CA LEU A 27 14.58 -6.81 10.33
C LEU A 27 14.04 -5.86 11.40
N ALA A 28 14.64 -4.67 11.47
CA ALA A 28 14.02 -3.55 12.16
C ALA A 28 12.65 -3.27 11.53
N HIS A 29 11.65 -2.97 12.36
CA HIS A 29 10.30 -2.66 11.91
C HIS A 29 9.72 -1.50 12.71
N GLU A 30 8.80 -0.78 12.09
CA GLU A 30 7.99 0.24 12.74
C GLU A 30 6.79 -0.43 13.44
N PRO A 31 6.61 -0.27 14.76
CA PRO A 31 5.48 -0.87 15.47
C PRO A 31 4.11 -0.32 15.07
N VAL A 32 4.02 0.94 14.59
CA VAL A 32 2.76 1.55 14.12
C VAL A 32 3.00 2.50 12.97
N ALA A 33 2.25 2.35 11.87
CA ALA A 33 2.31 3.27 10.73
C ALA A 33 0.93 3.83 10.36
N VAL A 34 0.93 5.04 9.80
CA VAL A 34 -0.25 5.60 9.11
C VAL A 34 -0.28 5.07 7.68
N VAL A 35 -1.41 4.50 7.25
CA VAL A 35 -1.61 4.06 5.87
C VAL A 35 -2.10 5.26 5.05
N GLY A 36 -1.26 5.72 4.11
CA GLY A 36 -1.57 6.86 3.24
C GLY A 36 -1.92 6.50 1.80
N LEU A 37 -1.69 5.26 1.37
CA LEU A 37 -1.91 4.79 0.00
C LEU A 37 -2.14 3.27 0.00
N LEU A 38 -3.17 2.81 -0.70
CA LEU A 38 -3.34 1.42 -1.09
C LEU A 38 -2.76 1.21 -2.49
N VAL A 39 -1.95 0.17 -2.68
CA VAL A 39 -1.45 -0.23 -3.99
C VAL A 39 -1.83 -1.68 -4.26
N ASP A 40 -2.67 -1.92 -5.26
CA ASP A 40 -3.01 -3.27 -5.70
C ASP A 40 -2.05 -3.72 -6.79
N LEU A 41 -1.44 -4.88 -6.59
CA LEU A 41 -0.49 -5.48 -7.52
C LEU A 41 -1.19 -6.57 -8.34
N ALA A 42 -1.01 -6.53 -9.67
CA ALA A 42 -1.64 -7.45 -10.61
C ALA A 42 -3.19 -7.47 -10.51
N ASP A 43 -3.80 -6.30 -10.39
CA ASP A 43 -5.26 -6.14 -10.44
C ASP A 43 -5.75 -6.36 -11.90
N PRO A 44 -6.54 -7.41 -12.18
CA PRO A 44 -7.04 -7.70 -13.52
C PRO A 44 -8.02 -6.65 -14.05
N PHE A 45 -8.53 -5.77 -13.20
CA PHE A 45 -9.44 -4.68 -13.54
C PHE A 45 -8.76 -3.31 -13.56
N ALA A 46 -7.43 -3.26 -13.44
CA ALA A 46 -6.70 -2.00 -13.50
C ALA A 46 -6.81 -1.35 -14.89
N GLU A 47 -7.41 -0.16 -14.91
CA GLU A 47 -7.55 0.65 -16.12
C GLU A 47 -6.42 1.68 -16.24
N ARG A 48 -6.04 2.03 -17.46
CA ARG A 48 -5.04 3.09 -17.72
C ARG A 48 -5.52 4.47 -17.24
N MET A 49 -6.82 4.73 -17.32
CA MET A 49 -7.47 5.97 -16.86
C MET A 49 -8.69 5.58 -16.02
N PRO A 50 -8.46 5.19 -14.75
CA PRO A 50 -9.54 4.67 -13.92
C PRO A 50 -10.55 5.78 -13.59
N PRO A 51 -11.84 5.44 -13.41
CA PRO A 51 -12.82 6.39 -12.89
C PRO A 51 -12.47 6.79 -11.45
N ASP A 52 -12.90 7.97 -11.01
CA ASP A 52 -12.60 8.51 -9.67
C ASP A 52 -12.91 7.53 -8.53
N ALA A 53 -14.03 6.80 -8.62
CA ALA A 53 -14.41 5.79 -7.64
C ALA A 53 -13.39 4.66 -7.49
N ALA A 54 -12.65 4.31 -8.55
CA ALA A 54 -11.62 3.29 -8.53
C ALA A 54 -10.26 3.80 -8.00
N THR A 55 -10.09 5.12 -7.84
CA THR A 55 -8.88 5.77 -7.28
C THR A 55 -8.91 5.89 -5.75
N ARG A 56 -9.96 5.36 -5.10
CA ARG A 56 -10.15 5.39 -3.65
C ARG A 56 -10.55 4.01 -3.15
N ALA A 57 -10.18 3.71 -1.91
CA ALA A 57 -10.65 2.53 -1.20
C ALA A 57 -11.10 2.92 0.21
N GLU A 58 -12.15 2.26 0.70
CA GLU A 58 -12.56 2.36 2.09
C GLU A 58 -12.06 1.13 2.86
N ILE A 59 -11.29 1.37 3.91
CA ILE A 59 -10.76 0.32 4.79
C ILE A 59 -11.07 0.72 6.22
N ALA A 60 -11.80 -0.15 6.94
CA ALA A 60 -12.22 0.11 8.32
C ALA A 60 -12.89 1.49 8.52
N GLY A 61 -13.72 1.93 7.56
CA GLY A 61 -14.41 3.22 7.59
C GLY A 61 -13.54 4.43 7.21
N VAL A 62 -12.29 4.22 6.79
CA VAL A 62 -11.37 5.29 6.38
C VAL A 62 -11.12 5.21 4.88
N VAL A 63 -11.37 6.32 4.17
CA VAL A 63 -11.08 6.43 2.74
C VAL A 63 -9.62 6.79 2.53
N VAL A 64 -8.91 5.97 1.77
CA VAL A 64 -7.51 6.19 1.36
C VAL A 64 -7.39 6.24 -0.16
N PRO A 65 -6.41 7.00 -0.70
CA PRO A 65 -6.04 6.90 -2.11
C PRO A 65 -5.68 5.46 -2.48
N ARG A 66 -6.04 5.06 -3.69
CA ARG A 66 -5.79 3.73 -4.25
C ARG A 66 -5.12 3.84 -5.62
N LEU A 67 -4.09 3.05 -5.82
CA LEU A 67 -3.41 2.85 -7.10
C LEU A 67 -3.50 1.37 -7.47
N ALA A 68 -4.18 1.04 -8.56
CA ALA A 68 -4.26 -0.32 -9.08
C ALA A 68 -3.28 -0.49 -10.25
N LEU A 69 -2.47 -1.55 -10.21
CA LEU A 69 -1.50 -1.88 -11.25
C LEU A 69 -1.85 -3.22 -11.91
N PRO A 70 -1.93 -3.30 -13.25
CA PRO A 70 -2.20 -4.56 -13.94
C PRO A 70 -1.01 -5.51 -13.84
N GLU A 71 -1.24 -6.77 -14.20
CA GLU A 71 -0.16 -7.76 -14.33
C GLU A 71 0.88 -7.31 -15.38
N GLY A 72 2.13 -7.71 -15.18
CA GLY A 72 3.23 -7.42 -16.12
C GLY A 72 3.83 -6.01 -15.99
N VAL A 73 3.33 -5.18 -15.07
CA VAL A 73 3.92 -3.88 -14.74
C VAL A 73 4.91 -4.03 -13.58
N ASP A 74 6.11 -3.45 -13.73
CA ASP A 74 7.03 -3.28 -12.60
C ASP A 74 6.45 -2.23 -11.63
N PRO A 75 6.07 -2.61 -10.40
CA PRO A 75 5.41 -1.69 -9.50
C PRO A 75 6.35 -0.63 -8.92
N LEU A 76 7.65 -0.91 -8.81
CA LEU A 76 8.56 -0.05 -8.06
C LEU A 76 8.65 1.38 -8.64
N PRO A 77 8.86 1.59 -9.95
CA PRO A 77 8.90 2.93 -10.52
C PRO A 77 7.60 3.71 -10.34
N VAL A 78 6.46 3.03 -10.46
CA VAL A 78 5.13 3.66 -10.36
C VAL A 78 4.85 4.09 -8.92
N VAL A 79 5.13 3.22 -7.94
CA VAL A 79 4.96 3.54 -6.53
C VAL A 79 5.89 4.69 -6.11
N LEU A 80 7.15 4.68 -6.54
CA LEU A 80 8.08 5.79 -6.26
C LEU A 80 7.60 7.11 -6.88
N ALA A 81 7.05 7.09 -8.08
CA ALA A 81 6.45 8.26 -8.69
C ALA A 81 5.24 8.76 -7.88
N ALA A 82 4.33 7.86 -7.50
CA ALA A 82 3.17 8.21 -6.68
C ALA A 82 3.56 8.85 -5.34
N LEU A 83 4.57 8.31 -4.65
CA LEU A 83 5.05 8.86 -3.38
C LEU A 83 5.74 10.24 -3.51
N ARG A 84 6.29 10.55 -4.69
CA ARG A 84 6.97 11.83 -4.96
C ARG A 84 6.04 12.90 -5.54
N LEU A 85 5.01 12.48 -6.27
CA LEU A 85 4.11 13.35 -7.02
C LEU A 85 2.77 13.58 -6.33
N ALA A 86 2.48 12.83 -5.25
CA ALA A 86 1.27 13.06 -4.47
C ALA A 86 1.16 14.54 -4.08
N PRO A 87 0.03 15.21 -4.37
CA PRO A 87 -0.19 16.56 -3.86
C PRO A 87 -0.09 16.50 -2.33
N GLY A 88 0.70 17.40 -1.75
CA GLY A 88 0.94 17.45 -0.32
C GLY A 88 -0.37 17.32 0.45
N THR A 89 -0.42 16.36 1.38
CA THR A 89 -1.56 16.18 2.27
C THR A 89 -1.71 17.44 3.11
N SER A 90 -2.70 18.29 2.79
CA SER A 90 -3.13 19.40 3.64
C SER A 90 -4.08 18.92 4.72
#